data_AF-A0A2A6LPS5-F1
#
_entry.id   AF-A0A2A6LPS5-F1
#
_cell.length_a   1.000
_cell.length_b   1.000
_cell.length_c   1.000
_cell.angle_alpha   90.00
_cell.angle_beta   90.00
_cell.angle_gamma   90.00
#
_symmetry.space_group_name_H-M   'P 1'
#
loop_
_entity.id
_entity.type
_entity.pdbx_description
1 polymer ?
#
loop_
_entity_poly.entity_id
_entity_poly.type
_entity_poly.pdbx_seq_one_letter_code
_entity_poly.pdbx_strand_id
1 'polypeptide(L)'
;MTDSAKGGNDRLAGGNGNDTLYGDAGTITGFSSIQAGDDLLKGGSGNDVLSGDIGNGSDLAVGGDDLLEGGSGNDVLSGDVGNGAFDSSLAEGGDDQLDGGSGNDTLYGDAGDGVFVDRGGDDRLNGGSGNDTLVGDAVISPGMFLGGGGDDLLDGGSGNDILYGDSQGPFIDGGSGGNDQLCGGSGNDILIGDHGDGRISGGGNDRLDGGSGDDTLYGDFESGVEIECEADVLIGGTGNDQLWGDAGSGTVFSRGADQFLFALGSGQDTIGDFRVNEDVIQIDSGYGYANFAELQPNISDDANGNAVVHLNGTVDQVTLDGVQAANLTAADFFFV
;
A
#
# COMPACT_ATOMS: atom_id res chain seq x y z
N MET A 1 -11.31 17.52 -35.43
CA MET A 1 -11.44 16.78 -36.71
C MET A 1 -11.80 15.33 -36.42
N THR A 2 -12.18 14.55 -37.44
CA THR A 2 -12.38 13.10 -37.27
C THR A 2 -11.60 12.35 -38.33
N ASP A 3 -10.68 11.47 -37.93
CA ASP A 3 -9.91 10.60 -38.82
C ASP A 3 -10.11 9.13 -38.45
N SER A 4 -10.01 8.23 -39.42
CA SER A 4 -10.20 6.79 -39.20
C SER A 4 -9.27 5.93 -40.05
N ALA A 5 -8.59 4.99 -39.40
CA ALA A 5 -7.72 3.98 -40.01
C ALA A 5 -8.49 3.07 -40.99
N LYS A 6 -7.76 2.50 -41.96
CA LYS A 6 -8.31 1.55 -42.95
C LYS A 6 -7.29 0.49 -43.39
N GLY A 7 -7.16 -0.54 -42.58
CA GLY A 7 -6.53 -1.82 -42.84
C GLY A 7 -5.01 -1.75 -42.90
N GLY A 8 -4.34 -2.63 -42.15
CA GLY A 8 -2.89 -2.66 -42.06
C GLY A 8 -2.40 -1.84 -40.87
N ASN A 9 -1.13 -1.47 -40.86
CA ASN A 9 -0.59 -0.64 -39.79
C ASN A 9 -0.74 0.83 -40.17
N ASP A 10 -1.29 1.63 -39.28
CA ASP A 10 -1.70 3.01 -39.54
C ASP A 10 -0.93 4.02 -38.65
N ARG A 11 -0.99 5.29 -39.07
CA ARG A 11 -0.53 6.45 -38.29
C ARG A 11 -1.57 7.55 -38.46
N LEU A 12 -2.16 7.99 -37.35
CA LEU A 12 -3.24 8.97 -37.33
C LEU A 12 -2.75 10.29 -36.71
N ALA A 13 -3.32 11.44 -37.12
CA ALA A 13 -2.94 12.74 -36.56
C ALA A 13 -4.12 13.74 -36.60
N GLY A 14 -4.42 14.32 -35.44
CA GLY A 14 -5.51 15.29 -35.24
C GLY A 14 -5.20 16.69 -35.77
N GLY A 15 -4.07 17.27 -35.37
CA GLY A 15 -3.74 18.66 -35.71
C GLY A 15 -3.73 19.57 -34.48
N ASN A 16 -4.39 20.73 -34.55
CA ASN A 16 -4.63 21.60 -33.38
C ASN A 16 -6.12 21.61 -33.07
N GLY A 17 -6.43 21.79 -31.79
CA GLY A 17 -7.78 21.80 -31.26
C GLY A 17 -8.35 20.40 -31.14
N ASN A 18 -9.50 20.29 -30.49
CA ASN A 18 -10.03 19.01 -30.07
C ASN A 18 -10.38 18.09 -31.27
N ASP A 19 -9.67 16.97 -31.35
CA ASP A 19 -9.75 15.98 -32.40
C ASP A 19 -10.32 14.66 -31.87
N THR A 20 -10.78 13.81 -32.79
CA THR A 20 -11.25 12.45 -32.45
C THR A 20 -10.72 11.49 -33.50
N LEU A 21 -9.92 10.52 -33.08
CA LEU A 21 -9.18 9.64 -33.98
C LEU A 21 -9.55 8.19 -33.67
N TYR A 22 -9.86 7.42 -34.72
CA TYR A 22 -10.26 6.02 -34.59
C TYR A 22 -9.32 5.10 -35.38
N GLY A 23 -8.71 4.15 -34.70
CA GLY A 23 -7.99 3.04 -35.30
C GLY A 23 -8.90 1.92 -35.76
N ASP A 24 -8.27 0.81 -36.16
CA ASP A 24 -8.98 -0.39 -36.59
C ASP A 24 -8.44 -1.65 -35.93
N ALA A 25 -8.20 -2.74 -36.66
CA ALA A 25 -7.71 -4.00 -36.11
C ALA A 25 -6.21 -4.21 -36.37
N GLY A 26 -5.57 -3.31 -37.12
CA GLY A 26 -4.13 -3.31 -37.31
C GLY A 26 -3.44 -2.30 -36.41
N THR A 27 -2.16 -2.55 -36.13
CA THR A 27 -1.34 -1.75 -35.21
C THR A 27 -1.23 -0.29 -35.64
N ILE A 28 -1.60 0.62 -34.74
CA ILE A 28 -1.31 2.03 -34.83
C ILE A 28 0.08 2.29 -34.23
N THR A 29 0.92 3.01 -34.98
CA THR A 29 2.21 3.49 -34.47
C THR A 29 2.19 5.02 -34.41
N GLY A 30 1.66 5.54 -33.30
CA GLY A 30 1.69 6.94 -32.95
C GLY A 30 0.49 7.74 -33.44
N PHE A 31 -0.20 8.34 -32.48
CA PHE A 31 -0.72 9.70 -32.67
C PHE A 31 0.45 10.65 -32.43
N SER A 32 0.58 11.68 -33.26
CA SER A 32 1.54 12.74 -32.93
C SER A 32 0.95 14.07 -33.29
N SER A 33 0.62 14.86 -32.28
CA SER A 33 0.64 16.30 -32.41
C SER A 33 1.35 16.86 -31.19
N ILE A 34 2.44 17.59 -31.37
CA ILE A 34 3.05 18.42 -30.30
C ILE A 34 2.24 19.73 -30.20
N GLN A 35 0.92 19.64 -30.27
CA GLN A 35 0.00 20.75 -30.50
C GLN A 35 -1.10 20.71 -29.45
N ALA A 36 -1.85 21.80 -29.30
CA ALA A 36 -2.78 21.94 -28.17
C ALA A 36 -4.19 21.44 -28.54
N GLY A 37 -4.87 20.71 -27.65
CA GLY A 37 -6.23 20.21 -27.84
C GLY A 37 -6.66 19.23 -26.75
N ASP A 38 -7.97 19.07 -26.53
CA ASP A 38 -8.50 17.94 -25.77
C ASP A 38 -8.90 16.86 -26.77
N ASP A 39 -8.02 15.88 -27.00
CA ASP A 39 -8.19 14.87 -28.04
C ASP A 39 -8.81 13.57 -27.51
N LEU A 40 -9.51 12.84 -28.39
CA LEU A 40 -10.04 11.50 -28.11
C LEU A 40 -9.42 10.47 -29.05
N LEU A 41 -8.57 9.60 -28.52
CA LEU A 41 -7.83 8.60 -29.29
C LEU A 41 -8.42 7.21 -29.03
N LYS A 42 -8.75 6.45 -30.08
CA LYS A 42 -9.23 5.07 -29.95
C LYS A 42 -8.42 4.11 -30.78
N GLY A 43 -7.65 3.21 -30.17
CA GLY A 43 -6.80 2.24 -30.88
C GLY A 43 -7.59 1.23 -31.73
N GLY A 44 -8.65 0.67 -31.14
CA GLY A 44 -9.27 -0.51 -31.73
C GLY A 44 -8.53 -1.76 -31.28
N SER A 45 -8.71 -2.89 -31.98
CA SER A 45 -8.39 -4.22 -31.43
C SER A 45 -7.01 -4.77 -31.77
N GLY A 46 -6.09 -3.91 -32.20
CA GLY A 46 -4.71 -4.27 -32.47
C GLY A 46 -3.82 -3.77 -31.34
N ASN A 47 -2.62 -4.34 -31.22
CA ASN A 47 -1.60 -3.80 -30.32
C ASN A 47 -1.14 -2.45 -30.86
N ASP A 48 -1.53 -1.38 -30.18
CA ASP A 48 -1.41 -0.01 -30.64
C ASP A 48 -0.49 0.83 -29.73
N VAL A 49 0.05 1.89 -30.30
CA VAL A 49 0.77 2.94 -29.56
C VAL A 49 0.01 4.24 -29.73
N LEU A 50 -0.67 4.66 -28.67
CA LEU A 50 -1.43 5.90 -28.58
C LEU A 50 -0.62 6.92 -27.76
N SER A 51 -0.54 8.17 -28.21
CA SER A 51 0.23 9.22 -27.55
C SER A 51 -0.54 10.53 -27.68
N GLY A 52 -1.07 11.01 -26.56
CA GLY A 52 -1.78 12.27 -26.43
C GLY A 52 -0.85 13.48 -26.54
N ASP A 53 -1.45 14.66 -26.52
CA ASP A 53 -0.80 15.94 -26.80
C ASP A 53 -0.86 16.91 -25.62
N ILE A 54 -0.71 18.22 -25.87
CA ILE A 54 -0.81 19.23 -24.80
C ILE A 54 -2.29 19.56 -24.60
N GLY A 55 -2.84 19.30 -23.43
CA GLY A 55 -4.25 19.54 -23.12
C GLY A 55 -4.81 18.42 -22.26
N ASN A 56 -6.11 18.44 -22.01
CA ASN A 56 -6.74 17.36 -21.25
C ASN A 56 -7.24 16.31 -22.25
N GLY A 57 -6.45 15.28 -22.50
CA GLY A 57 -6.76 14.20 -23.41
C GLY A 57 -7.66 13.11 -22.81
N SER A 58 -8.23 12.29 -23.68
CA SER A 58 -8.89 11.05 -23.29
C SER A 58 -8.53 9.96 -24.29
N ASP A 59 -7.64 9.08 -23.88
CA ASP A 59 -7.14 7.99 -24.71
C ASP A 59 -7.77 6.68 -24.26
N LEU A 60 -8.25 5.91 -25.23
CA LEU A 60 -8.93 4.65 -25.00
C LEU A 60 -8.36 3.56 -25.92
N ALA A 61 -7.64 2.62 -25.34
CA ALA A 61 -7.29 1.35 -25.96
C ALA A 61 -8.52 0.42 -26.02
N VAL A 62 -8.64 -0.41 -27.07
CA VAL A 62 -9.76 -1.37 -27.22
C VAL A 62 -9.32 -2.66 -27.94
N GLY A 63 -8.36 -3.38 -27.41
CA GLY A 63 -8.07 -4.78 -27.75
C GLY A 63 -6.61 -4.95 -28.07
N GLY A 64 -5.93 -5.86 -27.39
CA GLY A 64 -4.53 -6.15 -27.66
C GLY A 64 -3.65 -5.66 -26.52
N ASP A 65 -2.33 -5.70 -26.75
CA ASP A 65 -1.35 -5.18 -25.81
C ASP A 65 -0.96 -3.76 -26.27
N ASP A 66 -1.47 -2.75 -25.57
CA ASP A 66 -1.39 -1.35 -25.99
C ASP A 66 -0.38 -0.54 -25.16
N LEU A 67 0.21 0.49 -25.77
CA LEU A 67 0.99 1.53 -25.08
C LEU A 67 0.24 2.86 -25.18
N LEU A 68 -0.15 3.45 -24.04
CA LEU A 68 -0.83 4.74 -23.97
C LEU A 68 0.07 5.75 -23.24
N GLU A 69 0.33 6.89 -23.88
CA GLU A 69 1.06 8.02 -23.28
C GLU A 69 0.14 9.24 -23.24
N GLY A 70 -0.14 9.82 -22.07
CA GLY A 70 -1.17 10.88 -21.94
C GLY A 70 -0.79 12.23 -22.55
N GLY A 71 0.47 12.64 -22.42
CA GLY A 71 0.92 13.93 -22.97
C GLY A 71 1.18 14.94 -21.87
N SER A 72 0.48 16.05 -21.78
CA SER A 72 0.60 16.99 -20.65
C SER A 72 -0.74 17.64 -20.39
N GLY A 73 -1.13 17.78 -19.14
CA GLY A 73 -2.50 18.15 -18.78
C GLY A 73 -3.17 16.97 -18.08
N ASN A 74 -4.46 17.08 -17.80
CA ASN A 74 -5.16 16.03 -17.06
C ASN A 74 -5.77 15.05 -18.05
N ASP A 75 -5.16 13.87 -18.16
CA ASP A 75 -5.50 12.87 -19.14
C ASP A 75 -6.33 11.72 -18.55
N VAL A 76 -7.12 11.06 -19.40
CA VAL A 76 -7.81 9.81 -19.04
C VAL A 76 -7.33 8.73 -19.98
N LEU A 77 -6.54 7.78 -19.47
CA LEU A 77 -6.02 6.64 -20.23
C LEU A 77 -6.74 5.37 -19.76
N SER A 78 -7.35 4.64 -20.70
CA SER A 78 -8.07 3.40 -20.37
C SER A 78 -7.65 2.28 -21.30
N GLY A 79 -7.18 1.19 -20.69
CA GLY A 79 -6.87 -0.09 -21.28
C GLY A 79 -8.06 -1.03 -21.39
N ASP A 80 -7.78 -2.25 -21.85
CA ASP A 80 -8.80 -3.25 -22.14
C ASP A 80 -8.38 -4.68 -21.75
N VAL A 81 -8.74 -5.73 -22.51
CA VAL A 81 -8.27 -7.11 -22.28
C VAL A 81 -6.92 -7.32 -22.95
N GLY A 82 -5.84 -7.34 -22.16
CA GLY A 82 -4.47 -7.52 -22.65
C GLY A 82 -3.45 -7.02 -21.64
N ASN A 83 -2.16 -7.14 -21.96
CA ASN A 83 -1.13 -6.53 -21.12
C ASN A 83 -0.82 -5.13 -21.66
N GLY A 84 -1.32 -4.10 -20.99
CA GLY A 84 -1.11 -2.71 -21.34
C GLY A 84 0.10 -2.08 -20.65
N ALA A 85 0.63 -1.04 -21.27
CA ALA A 85 1.57 -0.12 -20.67
C ALA A 85 1.01 1.30 -20.77
N PHE A 86 0.87 1.98 -19.63
CA PHE A 86 0.33 3.32 -19.55
C PHE A 86 1.39 4.18 -18.89
N ASP A 87 1.79 5.25 -19.57
CA ASP A 87 2.90 6.08 -19.13
C ASP A 87 2.53 7.56 -19.29
N SER A 88 2.11 8.19 -18.20
CA SER A 88 2.03 9.65 -18.16
C SER A 88 3.31 10.30 -17.63
N SER A 89 4.34 9.55 -17.22
CA SER A 89 5.57 10.11 -16.61
C SER A 89 6.38 11.07 -17.48
N LEU A 90 6.09 11.10 -18.79
CA LEU A 90 6.67 12.06 -19.74
C LEU A 90 5.95 13.43 -19.74
N ALA A 91 4.81 13.53 -19.04
CA ALA A 91 4.05 14.75 -18.84
C ALA A 91 4.74 15.70 -17.86
N GLU A 92 4.66 17.01 -18.12
CA GLU A 92 5.07 18.03 -17.16
C GLU A 92 3.93 18.34 -16.16
N GLY A 93 3.40 17.31 -15.50
CA GLY A 93 2.28 17.38 -14.54
C GLY A 93 0.90 17.17 -15.18
N GLY A 94 -0.06 16.81 -14.33
CA GLY A 94 -1.44 16.54 -14.74
C GLY A 94 -2.13 15.67 -13.70
N ASP A 95 -3.39 15.93 -13.39
CA ASP A 95 -4.15 15.01 -12.52
C ASP A 95 -4.78 13.92 -13.40
N ASP A 96 -4.00 12.87 -13.66
CA ASP A 96 -4.34 11.83 -14.63
C ASP A 96 -5.20 10.71 -14.04
N GLN A 97 -5.99 10.06 -14.91
CA GLN A 97 -6.74 8.85 -14.58
C GLN A 97 -6.29 7.70 -15.48
N LEU A 98 -5.70 6.67 -14.90
CA LEU A 98 -5.21 5.49 -15.60
C LEU A 98 -6.03 4.26 -15.17
N ASP A 99 -6.76 3.65 -16.10
CA ASP A 99 -7.49 2.38 -15.91
C ASP A 99 -6.79 1.30 -16.74
N GLY A 100 -6.08 0.35 -16.11
CA GLY A 100 -5.32 -0.69 -16.82
C GLY A 100 -6.23 -1.65 -17.60
N GLY A 101 -7.45 -1.86 -17.10
CA GLY A 101 -8.32 -2.90 -17.63
C GLY A 101 -7.98 -4.25 -17.02
N SER A 102 -7.91 -5.30 -17.83
CA SER A 102 -7.65 -6.66 -17.37
C SER A 102 -6.48 -7.26 -18.13
N GLY A 103 -5.64 -8.01 -17.44
CA GLY A 103 -4.36 -8.50 -17.92
C GLY A 103 -3.25 -7.93 -17.03
N ASN A 104 -2.00 -8.22 -17.36
CA ASN A 104 -0.89 -7.75 -16.53
C ASN A 104 -0.42 -6.41 -17.08
N ASP A 105 -0.86 -5.34 -16.44
CA ASP A 105 -0.64 -3.97 -16.84
C ASP A 105 0.53 -3.34 -16.09
N THR A 106 1.03 -2.23 -16.65
CA THR A 106 2.00 -1.37 -15.98
C THR A 106 1.59 0.08 -16.18
N LEU A 107 1.28 0.76 -15.08
CA LEU A 107 0.81 2.14 -15.07
C LEU A 107 1.83 3.02 -14.34
N TYR A 108 2.30 4.07 -15.00
CA TYR A 108 3.20 5.08 -14.44
C TYR A 108 2.55 6.46 -14.52
N GLY A 109 2.46 7.12 -13.36
CA GLY A 109 2.08 8.51 -13.23
C GLY A 109 3.24 9.48 -13.38
N ASP A 110 2.92 10.75 -13.22
CA ASP A 110 3.83 11.87 -13.42
C ASP A 110 4.13 12.61 -12.11
N ALA A 111 3.99 13.94 -12.07
CA ALA A 111 4.20 14.75 -10.87
C ALA A 111 2.89 15.39 -10.33
N GLY A 112 1.75 15.15 -10.98
CA GLY A 112 0.42 15.60 -10.55
C GLY A 112 -0.31 14.53 -9.73
N ASP A 113 -1.49 14.88 -9.21
CA ASP A 113 -2.26 13.98 -8.35
C ASP A 113 -3.07 13.00 -9.22
N GLY A 114 -2.62 11.75 -9.36
CA GLY A 114 -3.23 10.77 -10.24
C GLY A 114 -4.14 9.75 -9.56
N VAL A 115 -4.99 9.10 -10.37
CA VAL A 115 -5.89 8.00 -9.95
C VAL A 115 -5.67 6.80 -10.86
N PHE A 116 -5.26 5.69 -10.26
CA PHE A 116 -4.85 4.46 -10.92
C PHE A 116 -5.75 3.33 -10.47
N VAL A 117 -6.35 2.63 -11.43
CA VAL A 117 -7.22 1.49 -11.16
C VAL A 117 -6.85 0.37 -12.11
N ASP A 118 -6.60 -0.82 -11.60
CA ASP A 118 -6.54 -2.04 -12.40
C ASP A 118 -7.76 -2.94 -12.10
N ARG A 119 -7.99 -3.95 -12.95
CA ARG A 119 -9.19 -4.81 -12.87
C ARG A 119 -8.89 -6.28 -13.17
N GLY A 120 -7.68 -6.74 -12.91
CA GLY A 120 -7.34 -8.17 -12.89
C GLY A 120 -6.00 -8.44 -13.54
N GLY A 121 -5.04 -8.99 -12.82
CA GLY A 121 -3.75 -9.40 -13.37
C GLY A 121 -2.61 -9.15 -12.41
N ASP A 122 -1.39 -9.49 -12.81
CA ASP A 122 -0.21 -9.22 -11.98
C ASP A 122 0.36 -7.84 -12.34
N ASP A 123 -0.23 -6.81 -11.74
CA ASP A 123 -0.09 -5.41 -12.15
C ASP A 123 1.06 -4.66 -11.47
N ARG A 124 1.50 -3.56 -12.09
CA ARG A 124 2.52 -2.65 -11.53
C ARG A 124 2.03 -1.21 -11.63
N LEU A 125 1.76 -0.59 -10.50
CA LEU A 125 1.29 0.79 -10.42
C LEU A 125 2.36 1.64 -9.72
N ASN A 126 2.67 2.80 -10.30
CA ASN A 126 3.57 3.78 -9.72
C ASN A 126 2.97 5.18 -9.91
N GLY A 127 2.58 5.83 -8.81
CA GLY A 127 1.96 7.17 -8.84
C GLY A 127 2.91 8.27 -9.29
N GLY A 128 4.18 8.16 -8.89
CA GLY A 128 5.22 9.11 -9.30
C GLY A 128 5.47 10.15 -8.21
N SER A 129 5.10 11.40 -8.43
CA SER A 129 5.03 12.41 -7.38
C SER A 129 3.65 13.05 -7.45
N GLY A 130 3.20 13.67 -6.37
CA GLY A 130 1.79 14.04 -6.23
C GLY A 130 1.14 13.18 -5.15
N ASN A 131 -0.10 13.50 -4.81
CA ASN A 131 -0.90 12.69 -3.90
C ASN A 131 -1.73 11.73 -4.75
N ASP A 132 -1.23 10.51 -4.91
CA ASP A 132 -1.81 9.54 -5.82
C ASP A 132 -2.80 8.61 -5.11
N THR A 133 -3.77 8.10 -5.87
CA THR A 133 -4.64 7.01 -5.44
C THR A 133 -4.43 5.81 -6.34
N LEU A 134 -3.84 4.75 -5.81
CA LEU A 134 -3.60 3.50 -6.54
C LEU A 134 -4.48 2.40 -5.95
N VAL A 135 -5.33 1.81 -6.79
CA VAL A 135 -6.28 0.77 -6.38
C VAL A 135 -6.09 -0.47 -7.23
N GLY A 136 -5.75 -1.56 -6.55
CA GLY A 136 -5.58 -2.89 -7.11
C GLY A 136 -6.88 -3.62 -7.37
N ASP A 137 -6.74 -4.81 -7.95
CA ASP A 137 -7.87 -5.54 -8.51
C ASP A 137 -8.58 -6.41 -7.47
N ALA A 138 -9.75 -6.95 -7.86
CA ALA A 138 -10.52 -7.86 -7.01
C ALA A 138 -10.27 -9.35 -7.32
N VAL A 139 -9.21 -9.65 -8.06
CA VAL A 139 -8.75 -10.96 -8.51
C VAL A 139 -7.57 -11.38 -7.64
N ILE A 140 -7.39 -12.67 -7.40
CA ILE A 140 -6.29 -13.16 -6.56
C ILE A 140 -5.01 -13.21 -7.40
N SER A 141 -4.44 -12.05 -7.71
CA SER A 141 -3.18 -11.91 -8.43
C SER A 141 -2.26 -10.94 -7.67
N PRO A 142 -0.95 -11.19 -7.61
CA PRO A 142 -0.03 -10.30 -6.93
C PRO A 142 0.21 -9.01 -7.73
N GLY A 143 0.00 -7.85 -7.10
CA GLY A 143 0.39 -6.55 -7.64
C GLY A 143 1.62 -5.94 -6.93
N MET A 144 2.20 -4.92 -7.55
CA MET A 144 3.27 -4.11 -6.97
C MET A 144 2.95 -2.62 -7.13
N PHE A 145 2.83 -1.93 -6.00
CA PHE A 145 2.36 -0.55 -5.92
C PHE A 145 3.45 0.32 -5.30
N LEU A 146 3.72 1.46 -5.93
CA LEU A 146 4.63 2.47 -5.42
C LEU A 146 3.90 3.81 -5.42
N GLY A 147 3.65 4.40 -4.24
CA GLY A 147 3.01 5.72 -4.14
C GLY A 147 3.89 6.79 -4.80
N GLY A 148 5.14 6.87 -4.31
CA GLY A 148 6.18 7.67 -4.94
C GLY A 148 6.52 8.92 -4.14
N GLY A 149 5.75 10.00 -4.24
CA GLY A 149 6.12 11.26 -3.61
C GLY A 149 4.93 12.14 -3.29
N GLY A 150 4.35 12.06 -2.10
CA GLY A 150 3.18 12.82 -1.66
C GLY A 150 2.34 12.00 -0.69
N ASP A 151 1.20 12.52 -0.27
CA ASP A 151 0.33 11.84 0.70
C ASP A 151 -0.55 10.83 -0.06
N ASP A 152 0.00 9.65 -0.34
CA ASP A 152 -0.63 8.66 -1.22
C ASP A 152 -1.68 7.76 -0.52
N LEU A 153 -2.64 7.26 -1.30
CA LEU A 153 -3.56 6.18 -0.91
C LEU A 153 -3.30 4.96 -1.79
N LEU A 154 -2.90 3.85 -1.17
CA LEU A 154 -2.66 2.57 -1.84
C LEU A 154 -3.64 1.54 -1.29
N ASP A 155 -4.38 0.88 -2.18
CA ASP A 155 -5.26 -0.27 -1.87
C ASP A 155 -4.80 -1.45 -2.75
N GLY A 156 -4.36 -2.54 -2.13
CA GLY A 156 -3.84 -3.72 -2.81
C GLY A 156 -4.92 -4.55 -3.51
N GLY A 157 -6.18 -4.44 -3.05
CA GLY A 157 -7.29 -5.17 -3.64
C GLY A 157 -7.41 -6.60 -3.11
N SER A 158 -7.08 -7.61 -3.89
CA SER A 158 -7.15 -9.02 -3.49
C SER A 158 -5.89 -9.74 -3.95
N GLY A 159 -5.48 -10.79 -3.24
CA GLY A 159 -4.27 -11.50 -3.62
C GLY A 159 -3.11 -11.12 -2.73
N ASN A 160 -1.89 -11.50 -3.14
CA ASN A 160 -0.70 -11.26 -2.33
C ASN A 160 0.04 -10.05 -2.89
N ASP A 161 -0.13 -8.90 -2.25
CA ASP A 161 0.32 -7.65 -2.82
C ASP A 161 1.60 -7.14 -2.17
N ILE A 162 2.32 -6.30 -2.91
CA ILE A 162 3.51 -5.61 -2.39
C ILE A 162 3.30 -4.11 -2.57
N LEU A 163 3.05 -3.41 -1.46
CA LEU A 163 2.76 -1.98 -1.46
C LEU A 163 3.90 -1.23 -0.78
N TYR A 164 4.49 -0.28 -1.50
CA TYR A 164 5.51 0.62 -1.01
C TYR A 164 4.98 2.06 -1.00
N GLY A 165 4.93 2.62 0.19
CA GLY A 165 4.79 4.04 0.43
C GLY A 165 6.08 4.81 0.17
N ASP A 166 6.14 6.04 0.69
CA ASP A 166 7.19 6.99 0.45
C ASP A 166 7.70 7.65 1.75
N SER A 167 8.11 8.93 1.72
CA SER A 167 8.56 9.64 2.91
C SER A 167 7.49 10.51 3.60
N GLN A 168 6.25 10.50 3.11
CA GLN A 168 5.29 11.58 3.35
C GLN A 168 4.08 11.19 4.19
N GLY A 169 3.98 9.95 4.67
CA GLY A 169 2.85 9.52 5.50
C GLY A 169 1.69 8.89 4.71
N PRO A 170 1.91 7.90 3.84
CA PRO A 170 0.83 7.30 3.05
C PRO A 170 -0.18 6.52 3.90
N PHE A 171 -1.36 6.35 3.34
CA PHE A 171 -2.34 5.36 3.77
C PHE A 171 -2.25 4.13 2.87
N ILE A 172 -1.96 2.97 3.45
CA ILE A 172 -1.78 1.71 2.74
C ILE A 172 -2.75 0.67 3.31
N ASP A 173 -3.57 0.09 2.44
CA ASP A 173 -4.50 -0.99 2.76
C ASP A 173 -4.15 -2.21 1.90
N GLY A 174 -3.88 -3.36 2.52
CA GLY A 174 -3.65 -4.63 1.82
C GLY A 174 -4.91 -5.16 1.12
N GLY A 175 -6.08 -4.64 1.47
CA GLY A 175 -7.34 -4.97 0.83
C GLY A 175 -7.97 -6.23 1.41
N SER A 176 -8.04 -7.31 0.64
CA SER A 176 -8.83 -8.49 0.98
C SER A 176 -8.24 -9.83 0.54
N GLY A 177 -7.77 -10.54 1.54
CA GLY A 177 -7.27 -11.90 1.45
C GLY A 177 -5.93 -12.01 0.71
N GLY A 178 -4.87 -12.31 1.44
CA GLY A 178 -3.59 -12.74 0.88
C GLY A 178 -2.49 -12.48 1.88
N ASN A 179 -1.27 -12.84 1.52
CA ASN A 179 -0.11 -12.64 2.37
C ASN A 179 0.66 -11.42 1.86
N ASP A 180 0.22 -10.24 2.29
CA ASP A 180 0.70 -8.97 1.77
C ASP A 180 2.02 -8.53 2.38
N GLN A 181 2.77 -7.72 1.64
CA GLN A 181 3.95 -7.01 2.11
C GLN A 181 3.71 -5.52 2.01
N LEU A 182 3.46 -4.88 3.16
CA LEU A 182 3.21 -3.45 3.25
C LEU A 182 4.43 -2.75 3.83
N CYS A 183 4.88 -1.68 3.19
CA CYS A 183 6.08 -0.95 3.53
C CYS A 183 5.78 0.55 3.46
N GLY A 184 5.60 1.21 4.59
CA GLY A 184 5.17 2.61 4.67
C GLY A 184 6.25 3.57 4.17
N GLY A 185 7.51 3.22 4.43
CA GLY A 185 8.64 4.08 4.16
C GLY A 185 8.98 4.86 5.42
N SER A 186 9.44 6.10 5.27
CA SER A 186 9.64 6.97 6.44
C SER A 186 8.43 7.89 6.56
N GLY A 187 8.06 8.34 7.75
CA GLY A 187 6.93 9.26 7.85
C GLY A 187 6.04 8.91 9.01
N ASN A 188 4.77 9.28 8.93
CA ASN A 188 3.78 8.83 9.90
C ASN A 188 2.67 8.18 9.10
N ASP A 189 2.78 6.87 8.95
CA ASP A 189 2.06 6.08 7.98
C ASP A 189 0.90 5.36 8.66
N ILE A 190 -0.14 5.03 7.89
CA ILE A 190 -1.23 4.16 8.34
C ILE A 190 -1.24 2.94 7.44
N LEU A 191 -0.88 1.79 7.99
CA LEU A 191 -0.83 0.52 7.26
C LEU A 191 -1.86 -0.45 7.86
N ILE A 192 -2.72 -0.97 7.01
CA ILE A 192 -3.76 -1.92 7.36
C ILE A 192 -3.57 -3.17 6.51
N GLY A 193 -3.25 -4.29 7.15
CA GLY A 193 -3.29 -5.63 6.57
C GLY A 193 -4.71 -6.14 6.45
N ASP A 194 -4.85 -7.44 6.21
CA ASP A 194 -6.09 -8.00 5.70
C ASP A 194 -6.52 -9.30 6.44
N HIS A 195 -6.85 -10.38 5.72
CA HIS A 195 -7.21 -11.66 6.32
C HIS A 195 -6.15 -12.77 6.18
N GLY A 196 -5.04 -12.51 5.51
CA GLY A 196 -3.94 -13.47 5.40
C GLY A 196 -2.74 -13.10 6.26
N ASP A 197 -1.69 -13.92 6.15
CA ASP A 197 -0.51 -13.75 7.00
C ASP A 197 0.40 -12.67 6.38
N GLY A 198 0.24 -11.43 6.86
CA GLY A 198 0.90 -10.25 6.34
C GLY A 198 2.26 -9.96 6.96
N ARG A 199 3.07 -9.19 6.21
CA ARG A 199 4.29 -8.56 6.73
C ARG A 199 4.18 -7.05 6.53
N ILE A 200 4.15 -6.33 7.64
CA ILE A 200 3.94 -4.87 7.66
C ILE A 200 5.18 -4.22 8.28
N SER A 201 5.74 -3.22 7.60
CA SER A 201 6.85 -2.40 8.09
C SER A 201 6.53 -0.93 7.93
N GLY A 202 6.64 -0.19 9.02
CA GLY A 202 6.72 1.26 8.98
C GLY A 202 8.17 1.72 8.79
N GLY A 203 8.46 2.92 9.30
CA GLY A 203 9.77 3.57 9.40
C GLY A 203 9.68 5.01 9.91
N GLY A 204 8.63 5.33 10.69
CA GLY A 204 8.50 6.55 11.47
C GLY A 204 7.42 6.42 12.56
N ASN A 205 6.57 7.44 12.84
CA ASN A 205 5.54 7.28 13.89
C ASN A 205 4.26 6.72 13.27
N ASP A 206 4.16 5.40 13.25
CA ASP A 206 3.23 4.70 12.39
C ASP A 206 2.08 4.08 13.18
N ARG A 207 1.00 3.81 12.45
CA ARG A 207 -0.09 2.97 12.92
C ARG A 207 -0.19 1.75 12.03
N LEU A 208 0.12 0.59 12.61
CA LEU A 208 0.12 -0.69 11.92
C LEU A 208 -0.99 -1.58 12.48
N ASP A 209 -1.84 -2.11 11.60
CA ASP A 209 -2.90 -3.06 11.94
C ASP A 209 -2.75 -4.30 11.06
N GLY A 210 -2.43 -5.47 11.63
CA GLY A 210 -2.26 -6.73 10.89
C GLY A 210 -3.59 -7.27 10.35
N GLY A 211 -4.70 -6.98 11.03
CA GLY A 211 -6.02 -7.48 10.67
C GLY A 211 -6.29 -8.86 11.22
N SER A 212 -6.33 -9.89 10.38
CA SER A 212 -6.46 -11.27 10.83
C SER A 212 -5.52 -12.17 10.06
N GLY A 213 -4.99 -13.19 10.71
CA GLY A 213 -3.90 -13.98 10.15
C GLY A 213 -2.83 -14.17 11.20
N ASP A 214 -1.73 -14.85 10.90
CA ASP A 214 -0.55 -14.83 11.77
C ASP A 214 0.43 -13.78 11.22
N ASP A 215 0.31 -12.53 11.70
CA ASP A 215 0.98 -11.37 11.11
C ASP A 215 2.37 -11.09 11.68
N THR A 216 3.18 -10.33 10.94
CA THR A 216 4.50 -9.87 11.37
C THR A 216 4.62 -8.35 11.15
N LEU A 217 4.58 -7.58 12.24
CA LEU A 217 4.61 -6.12 12.23
C LEU A 217 5.93 -5.58 12.79
N TYR A 218 6.53 -4.64 12.07
CA TYR A 218 7.68 -3.85 12.51
C TYR A 218 7.30 -2.38 12.47
N GLY A 219 7.35 -1.68 13.60
CA GLY A 219 7.26 -0.21 13.63
C GLY A 219 8.34 0.39 12.74
N ASP A 220 9.60 -0.01 12.97
CA ASP A 220 10.75 0.46 12.21
C ASP A 220 11.54 -0.61 11.43
N PHE A 221 12.26 -0.18 10.38
CA PHE A 221 13.07 -1.05 9.53
C PHE A 221 14.31 -1.63 10.24
N GLU A 222 14.45 -2.96 10.23
CA GLU A 222 15.65 -3.69 10.73
C GLU A 222 17.01 -3.26 10.11
N SER A 223 17.03 -2.47 9.04
CA SER A 223 18.22 -2.23 8.21
C SER A 223 18.88 -0.84 8.34
N GLY A 224 18.38 0.04 9.22
CA GLY A 224 18.79 1.45 9.26
C GLY A 224 19.46 1.90 10.56
N VAL A 225 20.23 2.99 10.50
CA VAL A 225 20.57 3.77 11.70
C VAL A 225 19.39 4.71 11.91
N GLU A 226 18.45 4.32 12.76
CA GLU A 226 17.42 5.20 13.30
C GLU A 226 18.11 6.39 14.02
N ILE A 227 17.83 7.63 13.59
CA ILE A 227 18.39 8.85 14.20
C ILE A 227 17.32 9.56 15.05
N GLU A 228 16.05 9.23 14.86
CA GLU A 228 14.93 9.84 15.53
C GLU A 228 14.21 8.80 16.41
N CYS A 229 13.49 9.29 17.43
CA CYS A 229 12.77 8.43 18.37
C CYS A 229 11.31 8.46 17.93
N GLU A 230 10.86 7.40 17.29
CA GLU A 230 9.55 7.34 16.65
C GLU A 230 8.71 6.29 17.37
N ALA A 231 7.48 6.65 17.70
CA ALA A 231 6.61 5.88 18.57
C ALA A 231 5.45 5.32 17.78
N ASP A 232 5.34 3.99 17.78
CA ASP A 232 4.38 3.29 16.94
C ASP A 232 3.16 2.78 17.70
N VAL A 233 2.08 2.58 16.95
CA VAL A 233 0.91 1.83 17.42
C VAL A 233 0.78 0.55 16.61
N LEU A 234 1.08 -0.58 17.24
CA LEU A 234 0.99 -1.91 16.64
C LEU A 234 -0.26 -2.63 17.14
N ILE A 235 -1.08 -3.09 16.20
CA ILE A 235 -2.24 -3.95 16.43
C ILE A 235 -1.99 -5.22 15.61
N GLY A 236 -1.71 -6.34 16.29
CA GLY A 236 -1.61 -7.62 15.59
C GLY A 236 -2.93 -8.00 14.93
N GLY A 237 -4.04 -7.78 15.65
CA GLY A 237 -5.36 -8.13 15.16
C GLY A 237 -5.82 -9.43 15.78
N THR A 238 -6.39 -10.36 15.00
CA THR A 238 -6.67 -11.73 15.45
C THR A 238 -5.68 -12.70 14.83
N GLY A 239 -4.98 -13.51 15.62
CA GLY A 239 -3.87 -14.22 15.04
C GLY A 239 -2.98 -14.89 16.06
N ASN A 240 -1.79 -15.28 15.63
CA ASN A 240 -0.66 -15.40 16.53
C ASN A 240 0.44 -14.53 15.94
N ASP A 241 0.42 -13.27 16.34
CA ASP A 241 1.17 -12.22 15.66
C ASP A 241 2.55 -12.05 16.28
N GLN A 242 3.48 -11.53 15.49
CA GLN A 242 4.80 -11.13 15.95
C GLN A 242 4.98 -9.63 15.75
N LEU A 243 5.24 -8.93 16.84
CA LEU A 243 5.27 -7.46 16.89
C LEU A 243 6.67 -7.00 17.36
N TRP A 244 7.25 -6.05 16.62
CA TRP A 244 8.47 -5.34 17.00
C TRP A 244 8.21 -3.84 16.93
N GLY A 245 8.40 -3.14 18.05
CA GLY A 245 8.27 -1.69 18.11
C GLY A 245 9.35 -1.02 17.28
N ASP A 246 10.62 -1.40 17.49
CA ASP A 246 11.75 -0.76 16.80
C ASP A 246 12.64 -1.75 16.03
N ALA A 247 13.55 -1.16 15.24
CA ALA A 247 14.59 -1.87 14.53
C ALA A 247 15.65 -2.51 15.46
N GLY A 248 15.59 -3.85 15.58
CA GLY A 248 16.70 -4.72 16.01
C GLY A 248 17.23 -4.50 17.44
N SER A 249 18.16 -5.34 17.92
CA SER A 249 18.64 -5.36 19.32
C SER A 249 19.82 -4.41 19.65
N GLY A 250 20.01 -3.35 18.86
CA GLY A 250 21.13 -2.40 18.99
C GLY A 250 21.07 -1.53 20.25
N THR A 251 22.18 -1.43 20.99
CA THR A 251 22.29 -0.82 22.34
C THR A 251 22.67 0.68 22.36
N VAL A 252 22.57 1.40 21.24
CA VAL A 252 23.28 2.70 21.09
C VAL A 252 22.36 3.92 20.91
N PHE A 253 21.05 3.75 20.69
CA PHE A 253 20.17 4.88 20.35
C PHE A 253 18.90 4.90 21.22
N SER A 254 18.38 6.11 21.43
CA SER A 254 17.09 6.38 22.06
C SER A 254 16.03 5.95 21.05
N ARG A 255 15.16 5.01 21.40
CA ARG A 255 14.14 4.49 20.49
C ARG A 255 12.76 5.02 20.87
N GLY A 256 11.70 4.56 20.20
CA GLY A 256 10.32 4.98 20.38
C GLY A 256 9.77 4.81 21.79
N ALA A 257 8.49 5.09 21.98
CA ALA A 257 7.77 4.60 23.15
C ALA A 257 6.49 3.98 22.62
N ASP A 258 6.51 2.68 22.42
CA ASP A 258 5.60 2.01 21.50
C ASP A 258 4.35 1.54 22.22
N GLN A 259 3.25 1.46 21.47
CA GLN A 259 1.97 1.02 21.97
C GLN A 259 1.52 -0.25 21.25
N PHE A 260 1.35 -1.32 22.01
CA PHE A 260 0.84 -2.60 21.52
C PHE A 260 -0.59 -2.79 22.00
N LEU A 261 -1.56 -2.89 21.10
CA LEU A 261 -2.98 -2.95 21.44
C LEU A 261 -3.53 -4.37 21.27
N PHE A 262 -4.17 -4.87 22.32
CA PHE A 262 -4.83 -6.17 22.34
C PHE A 262 -6.31 -6.06 22.66
N ALA A 263 -7.13 -6.72 21.84
CA ALA A 263 -8.59 -6.81 21.97
C ALA A 263 -9.04 -8.27 21.95
N LEU A 264 -10.29 -8.54 22.38
CA LEU A 264 -10.79 -9.91 22.47
C LEU A 264 -10.59 -10.68 21.16
N GLY A 265 -9.94 -11.83 21.24
CA GLY A 265 -9.64 -12.68 20.09
C GLY A 265 -8.30 -12.41 19.43
N SER A 266 -7.42 -11.61 20.06
CA SER A 266 -6.08 -11.39 19.52
C SER A 266 -5.24 -12.65 19.38
N GLY A 267 -5.52 -13.69 20.16
CA GLY A 267 -4.81 -14.96 20.07
C GLY A 267 -3.47 -14.95 20.80
N GLN A 268 -2.44 -15.60 20.27
CA GLN A 268 -1.19 -15.84 21.03
C GLN A 268 0.00 -15.10 20.45
N ASP A 269 0.13 -13.84 20.84
CA ASP A 269 1.04 -12.91 20.20
C ASP A 269 2.38 -12.84 20.92
N THR A 270 3.41 -12.42 20.20
CA THR A 270 4.76 -12.22 20.73
C THR A 270 5.24 -10.80 20.44
N ILE A 271 5.68 -10.09 21.47
CA ILE A 271 6.40 -8.83 21.33
C ILE A 271 7.89 -9.13 21.50
N GLY A 272 8.68 -8.86 20.47
CA GLY A 272 10.08 -9.26 20.40
C GLY A 272 11.07 -8.33 21.11
N ASP A 273 10.68 -7.08 21.37
CA ASP A 273 11.61 -6.03 21.81
C ASP A 273 11.03 -5.09 22.89
N PHE A 274 9.97 -5.50 23.59
CA PHE A 274 9.28 -4.70 24.60
C PHE A 274 10.23 -4.09 25.67
N ARG A 275 10.15 -2.78 25.87
CA ARG A 275 10.96 -2.01 26.83
C ARG A 275 10.14 -1.58 28.05
N VAL A 276 10.51 -2.17 29.19
CA VAL A 276 9.84 -1.93 30.47
C VAL A 276 10.00 -0.46 30.93
N ASN A 277 8.89 0.18 31.29
CA ASN A 277 8.69 1.58 31.68
C ASN A 277 8.86 2.59 30.53
N GLU A 278 8.85 2.12 29.29
CA GLU A 278 8.91 2.96 28.09
C GLU A 278 7.73 2.64 27.18
N ASP A 279 7.60 1.38 26.78
CA ASP A 279 6.50 0.90 25.95
C ASP A 279 5.27 0.56 26.80
N VAL A 280 4.12 0.49 26.14
CA VAL A 280 2.82 0.26 26.79
C VAL A 280 2.02 -0.80 26.06
N ILE A 281 1.48 -1.74 26.83
CA ILE A 281 0.47 -2.69 26.37
C ILE A 281 -0.90 -2.11 26.68
N GLN A 282 -1.66 -1.76 25.64
CA GLN A 282 -3.06 -1.36 25.77
C GLN A 282 -3.96 -2.60 25.79
N ILE A 283 -4.73 -2.74 26.86
CA ILE A 283 -5.71 -3.81 27.05
C ILE A 283 -7.13 -3.24 26.89
N ASP A 284 -7.88 -3.78 25.92
CA ASP A 284 -9.26 -3.37 25.68
C ASP A 284 -10.21 -3.71 26.84
N SER A 285 -11.22 -2.85 27.03
CA SER A 285 -12.29 -2.99 28.02
C SER A 285 -13.01 -4.35 27.98
N GLY A 286 -13.01 -5.02 26.83
CA GLY A 286 -13.61 -6.33 26.60
C GLY A 286 -13.06 -7.44 27.49
N TYR A 287 -11.81 -7.34 27.95
CA TYR A 287 -11.22 -8.29 28.90
C TYR A 287 -11.66 -8.10 30.35
N GLY A 288 -12.27 -6.95 30.66
CA GLY A 288 -12.85 -6.66 31.98
C GLY A 288 -11.81 -6.35 33.07
N TYR A 289 -10.60 -5.92 32.70
CA TYR A 289 -9.60 -5.41 33.64
C TYR A 289 -9.72 -3.90 33.76
N ALA A 290 -9.87 -3.38 34.98
CA ALA A 290 -9.92 -1.95 35.23
C ALA A 290 -8.55 -1.33 35.56
N ASN A 291 -7.56 -2.16 35.89
CA ASN A 291 -6.23 -1.74 36.32
C ASN A 291 -5.25 -2.92 36.40
N PHE A 292 -3.96 -2.60 36.53
CA PHE A 292 -2.88 -3.57 36.61
C PHE A 292 -3.03 -4.57 37.77
N ALA A 293 -3.61 -4.19 38.92
CA ALA A 293 -3.74 -5.12 40.05
C ALA A 293 -4.71 -6.27 39.76
N GLU A 294 -5.65 -6.08 38.84
CA GLU A 294 -6.57 -7.12 38.38
C GLU A 294 -5.92 -8.03 37.33
N LEU A 295 -5.02 -7.48 36.51
CA LEU A 295 -4.28 -8.23 35.48
C LEU A 295 -3.11 -9.03 36.07
N GLN A 296 -2.37 -8.45 37.03
CA GLN A 296 -1.12 -8.96 37.58
C GLN A 296 -1.14 -10.46 37.97
N PRO A 297 -2.22 -11.03 38.55
CA PRO A 297 -2.26 -12.46 38.86
C PRO A 297 -2.17 -13.40 37.65
N ASN A 298 -2.40 -12.88 36.44
CA ASN A 298 -2.37 -13.64 35.18
C ASN A 298 -1.06 -13.47 34.41
N ILE A 299 -0.05 -12.82 35.02
CA ILE A 299 1.27 -12.64 34.43
C ILE A 299 2.23 -13.65 35.07
N SER A 300 2.90 -14.46 34.25
CA SER A 300 3.87 -15.46 34.72
C SER A 300 5.01 -15.66 33.72
N ASP A 301 6.16 -16.15 34.19
CA ASP A 301 7.26 -16.51 33.30
C ASP A 301 7.04 -17.90 32.66
N ASP A 302 7.37 -18.03 31.38
CA ASP A 302 7.43 -19.31 30.67
C ASP A 302 8.69 -20.12 31.03
N ALA A 303 8.92 -21.23 30.31
CA ALA A 303 10.10 -22.07 30.52
C ALA A 303 11.43 -21.41 30.11
N ASN A 304 11.39 -20.40 29.24
CA ASN A 304 12.54 -19.65 28.76
C ASN A 304 12.83 -18.41 29.62
N GLY A 305 11.90 -18.04 30.52
CA GLY A 305 11.98 -16.86 31.37
C GLY A 305 11.35 -15.61 30.77
N ASN A 306 10.53 -15.79 29.73
CA ASN A 306 9.76 -14.74 29.07
C ASN A 306 8.44 -14.52 29.81
N ALA A 307 8.05 -13.27 29.99
CA ALA A 307 6.79 -12.91 30.61
C ALA A 307 5.64 -13.28 29.67
N VAL A 308 4.65 -13.99 30.18
CA VAL A 308 3.41 -14.33 29.49
C VAL A 308 2.26 -13.70 30.25
N VAL A 309 1.53 -12.83 29.57
CA VAL A 309 0.31 -12.18 30.06
C VAL A 309 -0.89 -12.97 29.53
N HIS A 310 -1.54 -13.73 30.39
CA HIS A 310 -2.78 -14.46 30.02
C HIS A 310 -3.99 -13.55 30.19
N LEU A 311 -4.79 -13.35 29.14
CA LEU A 311 -5.93 -12.44 29.15
C LEU A 311 -7.23 -13.18 29.53
N ASN A 312 -8.03 -12.57 30.41
CA ASN A 312 -9.13 -13.24 31.08
C ASN A 312 -10.24 -13.69 30.12
N GLY A 313 -10.73 -14.91 30.32
CA GLY A 313 -11.95 -15.39 29.67
C GLY A 313 -11.77 -15.85 28.22
N THR A 314 -10.53 -15.85 27.69
CA THR A 314 -10.21 -16.26 26.32
C THR A 314 -9.02 -17.22 26.29
N VAL A 315 -8.54 -17.53 25.08
CA VAL A 315 -7.25 -18.21 24.87
C VAL A 315 -6.12 -17.21 24.60
N ASP A 316 -6.42 -15.91 24.67
CA ASP A 316 -5.50 -14.87 24.25
C ASP A 316 -4.36 -14.72 25.26
N GLN A 317 -3.15 -14.53 24.76
CA GLN A 317 -1.96 -14.30 25.57
C GLN A 317 -0.96 -13.43 24.80
N VAL A 318 -0.16 -12.68 25.56
CA VAL A 318 0.96 -11.91 25.01
C VAL A 318 2.25 -12.43 25.65
N THR A 319 3.21 -12.84 24.82
CA THR A 319 4.55 -13.23 25.26
C THR A 319 5.54 -12.11 25.00
N LEU A 320 6.28 -11.68 26.02
CA LEU A 320 7.31 -10.64 25.91
C LEU A 320 8.68 -11.31 25.90
N ASP A 321 9.34 -11.36 24.75
CA ASP A 321 10.63 -12.03 24.62
C ASP A 321 11.71 -11.27 25.40
N GLY A 322 12.49 -11.99 26.22
CA GLY A 322 13.57 -11.41 27.02
C GLY A 322 13.13 -10.54 28.21
N VAL A 323 11.83 -10.35 28.45
CA VAL A 323 11.28 -9.62 29.60
C VAL A 323 10.79 -10.59 30.65
N GLN A 324 11.12 -10.37 31.93
CA GLN A 324 10.61 -11.17 33.04
C GLN A 324 9.36 -10.56 33.66
N ALA A 325 8.39 -11.38 34.04
CA ALA A 325 7.12 -10.98 34.65
C ALA A 325 7.32 -10.10 35.89
N ALA A 326 8.39 -10.36 36.67
CA ALA A 326 8.70 -9.60 37.88
C ALA A 326 9.12 -8.14 37.62
N ASN A 327 9.51 -7.80 36.38
CA ASN A 327 9.93 -6.45 36.01
C ASN A 327 8.74 -5.57 35.59
N LEU A 328 7.61 -6.18 35.23
CA LEU A 328 6.42 -5.47 34.78
C LEU A 328 5.70 -4.76 35.93
N THR A 329 5.21 -3.57 35.64
CA THR A 329 4.56 -2.64 36.57
C THR A 329 3.29 -2.07 35.95
N ALA A 330 2.56 -1.27 36.72
CA ALA A 330 1.39 -0.56 36.20
C ALA A 330 1.73 0.51 35.14
N ALA A 331 3.00 0.90 34.96
CA ALA A 331 3.40 1.85 33.93
C ALA A 331 3.44 1.23 32.53
N ASP A 332 3.63 -0.09 32.46
CA ASP A 332 3.75 -0.88 31.22
C ASP A 332 2.38 -1.22 30.61
N PHE A 333 1.28 -0.84 31.27
CA PHE A 333 -0.07 -1.19 30.86
C PHE A 333 -1.00 0.01 30.87
N PHE A 334 -1.82 0.10 29.83
CA PHE A 334 -2.92 1.05 29.71
C PHE A 334 -4.24 0.29 29.55
N PHE A 335 -5.25 0.69 30.31
CA PHE A 335 -6.57 0.03 30.34
C PHE A 335 -7.63 1.03 29.89
N VAL A 336 -8.45 0.64 28.93
CA VAL A 336 -9.55 1.44 28.36
C VAL A 336 -10.92 0.88 28.69
#